data_AF-A0A9D6RG72-F1
#
_entry.id   AF-A0A9D6RG72-F1
#
_cell.length_a   1.000
_cell.length_b   1.000
_cell.length_c   1.000
_cell.angle_alpha   90.00
_cell.angle_beta   90.00
_cell.angle_gamma   90.00
#
_symmetry.space_group_name_H-M   'P 1'
#
loop_
_entity.id
_entity.type
_entity.pdbx_description
1 polymer ?
#
loop_
_entity_poly.entity_id
_entity_poly.type
_entity_poly.pdbx_seq_one_letter_code
_entity_poly.pdbx_strand_id
1 'polypeptide(L)'
;YSLFTDFSTAYGESPYRIFWFSAVYILWFAVMYGFIGIAGAGEDIKAFSVSQSAGENMAVLFHAFYYSMVTFTTVGYGDLTTVGIGKAVAMMEAYSGPFLVSLFVITIYKRYMER
;
A
#
# COMPACT_ATOMS: atom_id res chain seq x y z
N TYR A 1 6.30 29.05 -4.48
CA TYR A 1 5.05 28.49 -5.05
C TYR A 1 5.27 27.66 -6.32
N SER A 2 6.32 27.88 -7.13
CA SER A 2 6.59 27.03 -8.32
C SER A 2 7.05 25.61 -7.99
N LEU A 3 7.84 25.40 -6.94
CA LEU A 3 8.47 24.09 -6.69
C LEU A 3 7.47 22.96 -6.35
N PHE A 4 6.40 23.26 -5.61
CA PHE A 4 5.34 22.28 -5.30
C PHE A 4 4.45 21.99 -6.51
N THR A 5 4.19 22.99 -7.35
CA THR A 5 3.46 22.78 -8.61
C THR A 5 4.31 22.00 -9.60
N ASP A 6 5.60 22.30 -9.73
CA ASP A 6 6.52 21.59 -10.63
C ASP A 6 6.70 20.14 -10.18
N PHE A 7 6.79 19.88 -8.88
CA PHE A 7 6.87 18.52 -8.33
C PHE A 7 5.59 17.72 -8.57
N SER A 8 4.40 18.31 -8.35
CA SER A 8 3.12 17.66 -8.64
C SER A 8 2.86 17.45 -10.14
N THR A 9 3.38 18.34 -11.00
CA THR A 9 3.23 18.22 -12.46
C THR A 9 4.19 17.18 -13.04
N ALA A 10 5.43 17.11 -12.54
CA ALA A 10 6.44 16.13 -12.95
C ALA A 10 6.09 14.66 -12.59
N TYR A 11 5.28 14.44 -11.54
CA TYR A 11 4.70 13.13 -11.26
C TYR A 11 3.72 12.68 -12.35
N GLY A 12 3.02 13.63 -12.98
CA GLY A 12 2.03 13.37 -14.03
C GLY A 12 2.59 13.11 -15.42
N GLU A 13 3.89 13.36 -15.66
CA GLU A 13 4.49 13.32 -17.01
C GLU A 13 4.87 11.91 -17.49
N SER A 14 5.01 10.92 -16.58
CA SER A 14 5.38 9.56 -16.98
C SER A 14 4.65 8.48 -16.16
N PRO A 15 3.87 7.59 -16.79
CA PRO A 15 3.07 6.58 -16.09
C PRO A 15 3.95 5.59 -15.31
N TYR A 16 5.18 5.38 -15.77
CA TYR A 16 6.16 4.50 -15.12
C TYR A 16 6.56 4.98 -13.72
N ARG A 17 6.69 6.29 -13.49
CA ARG A 17 7.04 6.84 -12.17
C ARG A 17 5.93 6.65 -11.16
N ILE A 18 4.67 6.81 -11.58
CA ILE A 18 3.50 6.60 -10.72
C ILE A 18 3.36 5.14 -10.33
N PHE A 19 3.57 4.21 -11.27
CA PHE A 19 3.57 2.78 -10.98
C PHE A 19 4.63 2.38 -9.94
N TRP A 20 5.86 2.87 -10.10
CA TRP A 20 6.90 2.61 -9.10
C TRP A 20 6.60 3.26 -7.76
N PHE A 21 6.05 4.48 -7.76
CA PHE A 21 5.68 5.16 -6.54
C PHE A 21 4.58 4.39 -5.78
N SER A 22 3.54 3.90 -6.45
CA SER A 22 2.50 3.10 -5.82
C SER A 22 3.06 1.75 -5.30
N ALA A 23 3.98 1.11 -6.02
CA ALA A 23 4.64 -0.10 -5.54
C ALA A 23 5.45 0.14 -4.25
N VAL A 24 6.24 1.22 -4.20
CA VAL A 24 6.98 1.61 -2.98
C VAL A 24 6.03 2.00 -1.86
N TYR A 25 4.91 2.66 -2.18
CA TYR A 25 3.87 3.02 -1.20
C TYR A 25 3.25 1.77 -0.55
N ILE A 26 2.85 0.78 -1.35
CA ILE A 26 2.32 -0.51 -0.86
C ILE A 26 3.38 -1.22 -0.01
N LEU A 27 4.64 -1.28 -0.46
CA LEU A 27 5.71 -1.92 0.31
C LEU A 27 5.97 -1.22 1.66
N TRP A 28 5.89 0.12 1.69
CA TRP A 28 6.04 0.89 2.92
C TRP A 28 4.95 0.54 3.93
N PHE A 29 3.68 0.52 3.52
CA PHE A 29 2.56 0.13 4.38
C PHE A 29 2.63 -1.33 4.80
N ALA A 30 3.02 -2.24 3.90
CA ALA A 30 3.24 -3.65 4.21
C ALA A 30 4.25 -3.84 5.35
N VAL A 31 5.38 -3.13 5.31
CA VAL A 31 6.37 -3.18 6.40
C VAL A 31 5.78 -2.65 7.70
N MET A 32 5.02 -1.56 7.66
CA MET A 32 4.32 -1.03 8.85
C MET A 32 3.35 -2.06 9.44
N TYR A 33 2.56 -2.74 8.62
CA TYR A 33 1.64 -3.79 9.10
C TYR A 33 2.37 -5.01 9.64
N GLY A 34 3.53 -5.37 9.07
CA GLY A 34 4.39 -6.42 9.63
C GLY A 34 4.81 -6.14 11.07
N PHE A 35 5.10 -4.86 11.40
CA PHE A 35 5.45 -4.45 12.77
C PHE A 35 4.23 -4.32 13.70
N ILE A 36 3.08 -3.87 13.19
CA ILE A 36 1.86 -3.70 14.01
C ILE A 36 1.24 -5.06 14.34
N GLY A 37 1.30 -6.00 13.41
CA GLY A 37 0.68 -7.31 13.50
C GLY A 37 -0.65 -7.40 12.77
N ILE A 38 -0.88 -8.59 12.18
CA ILE A 38 -2.04 -8.90 11.37
C ILE A 38 -2.68 -10.17 11.93
N ALA A 39 -4.00 -10.16 12.05
CA ALA A 39 -4.79 -11.30 12.47
C ALA A 39 -5.59 -11.84 11.29
N GLY A 40 -5.54 -13.15 11.09
CA GLY A 40 -6.49 -13.84 10.21
C GLY A 40 -7.85 -13.98 10.88
N ALA A 41 -8.91 -14.13 10.10
CA ALA A 41 -10.26 -14.39 10.61
C ALA A 41 -10.27 -15.68 11.48
N GLY A 42 -10.18 -15.52 12.80
CA GLY A 42 -10.15 -16.63 13.77
C GLY A 42 -8.76 -17.17 14.12
N GLU A 43 -7.68 -16.54 13.65
CA GLU A 43 -6.29 -16.90 14.00
C GLU A 43 -5.67 -15.90 14.99
N ASP A 44 -4.63 -16.34 15.70
CA ASP A 44 -3.82 -15.48 16.56
C ASP A 44 -3.15 -14.35 15.77
N ILE A 45 -2.89 -13.23 16.45
CA ILE A 45 -2.19 -12.08 15.87
C ILE A 45 -0.76 -12.51 15.52
N LYS A 46 -0.45 -12.50 14.23
CA LYS A 46 0.90 -12.73 13.72
C LYS A 46 1.57 -11.39 13.47
N ALA A 47 2.55 -11.07 14.30
CA ALA A 47 3.40 -9.89 14.18
C ALA A 47 4.85 -10.31 14.04
N PHE A 48 5.70 -9.43 13.51
CA PHE A 48 7.13 -9.67 13.45
C PHE A 48 7.68 -9.90 14.87
N SER A 49 8.20 -11.10 15.12
CA SER A 49 8.79 -11.45 16.41
C SER A 49 10.22 -11.95 16.25
N VAL A 50 11.11 -11.45 17.11
CA VAL A 50 12.51 -11.89 17.20
C VAL A 50 12.61 -13.36 17.65
N SER A 51 11.57 -13.90 18.29
CA SER A 51 11.51 -15.29 18.72
C SER A 51 11.11 -16.28 17.62
N GLN A 52 10.62 -15.80 16.48
CA GLN A 52 10.13 -16.63 15.37
C GLN A 52 11.23 -16.99 14.38
N SER A 53 11.05 -18.10 13.66
CA SER A 53 12.01 -18.51 12.63
C SER A 53 12.03 -17.49 11.49
N ALA A 54 13.15 -17.37 10.77
CA ALA A 54 13.25 -16.50 9.60
C ALA A 54 12.18 -16.81 8.54
N GLY A 55 11.75 -18.07 8.41
CA GLY A 55 10.68 -18.48 7.51
C GLY A 55 9.30 -17.99 7.93
N GLU A 56 9.02 -17.96 9.24
CA GLU A 56 7.74 -17.47 9.77
C GLU A 56 7.64 -15.95 9.63
N ASN A 57 8.72 -15.22 9.95
CA ASN A 57 8.78 -13.78 9.75
C ASN A 57 8.62 -13.38 8.27
N MET A 58 9.17 -14.17 7.35
CA MET A 58 8.97 -13.98 5.91
C MET A 58 7.49 -14.19 5.53
N ALA A 59 6.84 -15.23 6.07
CA ALA A 59 5.41 -15.46 5.84
C ALA A 59 4.56 -14.28 6.35
N VAL A 60 4.88 -13.73 7.53
CA VAL A 60 4.21 -12.53 8.07
C VAL A 60 4.36 -11.33 7.12
N LEU A 61 5.55 -11.11 6.56
CA LEU A 61 5.77 -10.04 5.57
C LEU A 61 4.95 -10.25 4.29
N PHE A 62 4.81 -11.49 3.80
CA PHE A 62 3.96 -11.77 2.65
C PHE A 62 2.47 -11.54 2.94
N HIS A 63 1.99 -11.95 4.12
CA HIS A 63 0.63 -11.65 4.55
C HIS A 63 0.40 -10.14 4.70
N ALA A 64 1.40 -9.40 5.18
CA ALA A 64 1.35 -7.95 5.29
C ALA A 64 1.34 -7.25 3.94
N PHE A 65 2.13 -7.74 2.99
CA PHE A 65 2.10 -7.27 1.62
C PHE A 65 0.74 -7.51 0.96
N TYR A 66 0.18 -8.72 1.12
CA TYR A 66 -1.15 -9.04 0.63
C TYR A 66 -2.21 -8.12 1.22
N TYR A 67 -2.20 -7.91 2.54
CA TYR A 67 -3.14 -7.03 3.23
C TYR A 67 -3.05 -5.57 2.74
N SER A 68 -1.84 -5.03 2.58
CA SER A 68 -1.62 -3.69 2.05
C SER A 68 -2.11 -3.57 0.60
N MET A 69 -1.83 -4.55 -0.26
CA MET A 69 -2.31 -4.54 -1.64
C MET A 69 -3.85 -4.55 -1.73
N VAL A 70 -4.51 -5.39 -0.93
CA VAL A 70 -5.98 -5.50 -0.87
C VAL A 70 -6.61 -4.23 -0.28
N THR A 71 -5.96 -3.60 0.70
CA THR A 71 -6.41 -2.35 1.32
C THR A 71 -6.22 -1.16 0.38
N PHE A 72 -5.06 -1.05 -0.27
CA PHE A 72 -4.74 -0.03 -1.28
C PHE A 72 -5.70 -0.08 -2.47
N THR A 73 -6.02 -1.27 -2.96
CA THR A 73 -7.01 -1.47 -4.03
C THR A 73 -8.45 -1.37 -3.55
N THR A 74 -8.68 -1.16 -2.25
CA THR A 74 -9.99 -1.08 -1.60
C THR A 74 -10.87 -2.32 -1.78
N VAL A 75 -10.29 -3.47 -2.13
CA VAL A 75 -11.02 -4.74 -2.30
C VAL A 75 -11.50 -5.25 -0.94
N GLY A 76 -10.64 -5.22 0.08
CA GLY A 76 -11.00 -5.50 1.47
C GLY A 76 -11.69 -6.85 1.70
N TYR A 77 -11.08 -7.97 1.31
CA TYR A 77 -11.67 -9.31 1.46
C TYR A 77 -12.10 -9.66 2.90
N GLY A 78 -11.48 -9.05 3.90
CA GLY A 78 -11.81 -9.25 5.32
C GLY A 78 -11.27 -10.55 5.90
N ASP A 79 -10.42 -11.26 5.17
CA ASP A 79 -9.71 -12.47 5.58
C ASP A 79 -8.56 -12.16 6.55
N LEU A 80 -7.87 -11.05 6.31
CA LEU A 80 -6.86 -10.48 7.19
C LEU A 80 -7.33 -9.13 7.72
N THR A 81 -7.09 -8.90 9.00
CA THR A 81 -7.41 -7.63 9.66
C THR A 81 -6.28 -7.20 10.58
N THR A 82 -6.07 -5.89 10.66
CA THR A 82 -5.16 -5.31 11.65
C THR A 82 -5.93 -4.96 12.92
N VAL A 83 -5.23 -4.98 14.05
CA VAL A 83 -5.80 -4.66 15.37
C VAL A 83 -5.21 -3.36 15.92
N GLY A 84 -5.96 -2.70 16.81
CA GLY A 84 -5.53 -1.46 17.46
C GLY A 84 -5.23 -0.33 16.47
N ILE A 85 -4.02 0.24 16.57
CA ILE A 85 -3.53 1.36 15.75
C ILE A 85 -3.47 0.99 14.26
N GLY A 86 -3.30 -0.28 13.92
CA GLY A 86 -3.25 -0.75 12.53
C GLY A 86 -4.51 -0.41 11.73
N LYS A 87 -5.68 -0.35 12.39
CA LYS A 87 -6.93 0.06 11.73
C LYS A 87 -6.88 1.51 11.25
N ALA A 88 -6.29 2.41 12.03
CA ALA A 88 -6.13 3.81 11.61
C ALA A 88 -5.17 3.93 10.41
N VAL A 89 -4.11 3.13 10.40
CA VAL A 89 -3.17 3.04 9.27
C VAL A 89 -3.87 2.52 8.01
N ALA A 90 -4.68 1.46 8.14
CA ALA A 90 -5.49 0.92 7.05
C ALA A 90 -6.51 1.91 6.51
N MET A 91 -7.13 2.71 7.37
CA MET A 91 -8.04 3.78 6.94
C MET A 91 -7.31 4.84 6.10
N MET A 92 -6.10 5.25 6.51
CA MET A 92 -5.31 6.22 5.74
C MET A 92 -4.86 5.65 4.41
N GLU A 93 -4.42 4.38 4.38
CA GLU A 93 -4.03 3.71 3.14
C GLU A 93 -5.20 3.59 2.18
N ALA A 94 -6.34 3.06 2.65
CA ALA A 94 -7.55 2.91 1.84
C ALA A 94 -8.08 4.26 1.33
N TYR A 95 -7.93 5.33 2.11
CA TYR A 95 -8.28 6.68 1.65
C TYR A 95 -7.36 7.15 0.52
N SER A 96 -6.05 6.92 0.63
CA SER A 96 -5.04 7.36 -0.35
C SER A 96 -5.02 6.54 -1.65
N GLY A 97 -5.42 5.26 -1.60
CA GLY A 97 -5.33 4.32 -2.72
C GLY A 97 -6.04 4.80 -3.98
N PRO A 98 -7.33 5.16 -3.92
CA PRO A 98 -8.10 5.66 -5.07
C PRO A 98 -7.50 6.91 -5.72
N PHE A 99 -6.88 7.81 -4.94
CA PHE A 99 -6.21 8.99 -5.50
C PHE A 99 -4.99 8.60 -6.34
N LEU A 100 -4.18 7.65 -5.86
CA LEU A 100 -3.00 7.17 -6.60
C LEU A 100 -3.39 6.40 -7.86
N VAL A 101 -4.44 5.58 -7.81
CA VAL A 101 -4.98 4.90 -9.00
C VAL A 101 -5.54 5.92 -10.00
N SER A 102 -6.24 6.95 -9.53
CA SER A 102 -6.76 8.02 -10.40
C SER A 102 -5.65 8.78 -11.12
N LEU A 103 -4.58 9.14 -10.41
CA LEU A 103 -3.40 9.77 -11.01
C LEU A 103 -2.76 8.89 -12.09
N PHE A 104 -2.65 7.59 -11.83
CA PHE A 104 -2.13 6.63 -12.81
C PHE A 104 -2.98 6.59 -14.09
N VAL A 105 -4.31 6.49 -13.96
CA VAL A 105 -5.24 6.48 -15.09
C VAL A 105 -5.18 7.78 -15.89
N ILE A 106 -5.15 8.94 -15.22
CA ILE A 106 -5.07 10.25 -15.87
C ILE A 106 -3.77 10.40 -16.67
N THR A 107 -2.64 9.94 -16.12
CA THR A 107 -1.34 10.02 -16.83
C THR A 107 -1.28 9.09 -18.04
N ILE A 108 -1.89 7.90 -17.98
CA ILE A 108 -2.03 7.05 -19.17
C ILE A 108 -2.90 7.75 -20.23
N TYR A 109 -4.03 8.32 -19.82
CA TYR A 109 -4.94 9.00 -20.72
C TYR A 109 -4.26 10.18 -21.43
N LYS A 110 -3.55 11.04 -20.69
CA LYS A 110 -2.75 12.14 -21.26
C LYS A 110 -1.73 11.64 -22.28
N ARG A 111 -0.99 10.58 -21.94
CA ARG A 111 0.02 10.00 -22.84
C ARG A 111 -0.57 9.43 -24.13
N TYR A 112 -1.81 8.94 -24.09
CA TYR A 112 -2.51 8.47 -25.27
C TYR A 112 -2.99 9.63 -26.16
N MET A 113 -3.52 10.70 -25.57
CA MET A 113 -4.03 11.87 -26.31
C MET A 113 -2.93 12.77 -26.90
N GLU A 114 -1.72 12.73 -26.34
CA GLU A 114 -0.55 13.43 -26.85
C GLU A 114 0.14 12.71 -28.03
N ARG A 115 -0.38 11.53 -28.45
CA ARG A 115 0.04 10.82 -29.67
C ARG A 115 -0.95 11.03 -30.80
#